data_AF-A0A832LYX5-F1
#
_entry.id   AF-A0A832LYX5-F1
#
_cell.length_a   1.000
_cell.length_b   1.000
_cell.length_c   1.000
_cell.angle_alpha   90.00
_cell.angle_beta   90.00
_cell.angle_gamma   90.00
#
_symmetry.space_group_name_H-M   'P 1'
#
loop_
_entity.id
_entity.type
_entity.pdbx_description
1 polymer ?
#
loop_
_entity_poly.entity_id
_entity_poly.type
_entity_poly.pdbx_seq_one_letter_code
_entity_poly.pdbx_strand_id
1 'polypeptide(L)'
;MDSQEIDESGSPIIGRSEKDVVFYVGDKRLDKNLRDTLRGIRESETRNVEITDKEGQSIKYQITCKKINKLIYPELTEEFLKSVTYDDSVKTREDLEKYIEKRINESYEELSQSELEKQVIGEIVKLNDVKVPEYFVKIMLDSQLKEFKERNKEYFKKFGNTFNEEDFRKERTGETLYFLKWHLLRDKIADMENIEVNDEDYLKYAEKFASRYNIPAEKLAEVLKKNKDENRNIFESKVINFIINNSTVKEVEKDLNKKEEN
;
A
#
# COMPACT_ATOMS: atom_id res chain seq x y z
N MET A 1 -8.70 24.86 -14.69
CA MET A 1 -9.73 25.75 -14.12
C MET A 1 -9.10 26.49 -12.97
N ASP A 2 -9.62 27.67 -12.63
CA ASP A 2 -9.18 28.36 -11.43
C ASP A 2 -10.25 28.21 -10.37
N SER A 3 -9.86 27.90 -9.13
CA SER A 3 -10.73 27.86 -7.98
C SER A 3 -10.32 28.94 -6.99
N GLN A 4 -11.29 29.64 -6.45
CA GLN A 4 -11.12 30.68 -5.44
C GLN A 4 -12.13 30.42 -4.33
N GLU A 5 -11.66 30.25 -3.10
CA GLU A 5 -12.55 30.18 -1.95
C GLU A 5 -13.17 31.56 -1.71
N ILE A 6 -14.48 31.60 -1.45
CA ILE A 6 -15.23 32.82 -1.21
C ILE A 6 -15.91 32.77 0.16
N ASP A 7 -16.00 33.91 0.82
CA ASP A 7 -16.72 34.03 2.09
C ASP A 7 -18.25 34.03 1.89
N GLU A 8 -19.01 34.16 2.98
CA GLU A 8 -20.48 34.20 2.93
C GLU A 8 -21.04 35.36 2.09
N SER A 9 -20.26 36.45 1.94
CA SER A 9 -20.61 37.62 1.14
C SER A 9 -20.25 37.48 -0.34
N GLY A 10 -19.55 36.39 -0.71
CA GLY A 10 -19.05 36.16 -2.06
C GLY A 10 -17.71 36.84 -2.37
N SER A 11 -17.01 37.35 -1.35
CA SER A 11 -15.70 37.99 -1.49
C SER A 11 -14.58 36.95 -1.45
N PRO A 12 -13.52 37.08 -2.27
CA PRO A 12 -12.43 36.11 -2.32
C PRO A 12 -11.61 36.12 -1.03
N ILE A 13 -11.36 34.94 -0.46
CA ILE A 13 -10.48 34.76 0.68
C ILE A 13 -9.03 34.79 0.20
N ILE A 14 -8.27 35.78 0.66
CA ILE A 14 -6.87 36.00 0.24
C ILE A 14 -6.02 34.77 0.63
N GLY A 15 -5.26 34.25 -0.33
CA GLY A 15 -4.38 33.08 -0.14
C GLY A 15 -5.07 31.72 -0.29
N ARG A 16 -6.39 31.69 -0.52
CA ARG A 16 -7.17 30.46 -0.77
C ARG A 16 -7.60 30.36 -2.23
N SER A 17 -6.61 30.32 -3.13
CA SER A 17 -6.85 30.11 -4.56
C SER A 17 -5.90 29.09 -5.16
N GLU A 18 -6.43 28.28 -6.06
CA GLU A 18 -5.68 27.35 -6.86
C GLU A 18 -5.87 27.66 -8.35
N LYS A 19 -4.76 27.67 -9.08
CA LYS A 19 -4.77 27.93 -10.52
C LYS A 19 -4.52 26.65 -11.28
N ASP A 20 -5.13 26.56 -12.45
CA ASP A 20 -4.93 25.48 -13.43
C ASP A 20 -5.26 24.07 -12.92
N VAL A 21 -6.22 23.97 -11.99
CA VAL A 21 -6.78 22.71 -11.48
C VAL A 21 -7.53 21.97 -12.58
N VAL A 22 -7.27 20.67 -12.72
CA VAL A 22 -7.92 19.80 -13.71
C VAL A 22 -8.94 18.90 -13.02
N PHE A 23 -10.21 19.03 -13.40
CA PHE A 23 -11.28 18.17 -12.92
C PHE A 23 -11.74 17.20 -14.00
N TYR A 24 -11.83 15.92 -13.67
CA TYR A 24 -12.52 14.94 -14.50
C TYR A 24 -13.97 14.83 -14.06
N VAL A 25 -14.89 15.48 -14.77
CA VAL A 25 -16.33 15.56 -14.42
C VAL A 25 -17.00 14.17 -14.27
N GLY A 26 -16.45 13.14 -14.92
CA GLY A 26 -16.92 11.76 -14.80
C GLY A 26 -16.46 11.02 -13.53
N ASP A 27 -15.56 11.60 -12.73
CA ASP A 27 -15.05 10.95 -11.51
C ASP A 27 -16.14 10.88 -10.45
N LYS A 28 -16.52 9.66 -10.05
CA LYS A 28 -17.53 9.42 -9.01
C LYS A 28 -17.10 9.92 -7.63
N ARG A 29 -15.80 10.13 -7.40
CA ARG A 29 -15.23 10.62 -6.14
C ARG A 29 -15.33 12.14 -5.97
N LEU A 30 -15.59 12.88 -7.05
CA LEU A 30 -15.85 14.32 -6.94
C LEU A 30 -17.14 14.55 -6.17
N ASP A 31 -17.14 15.59 -5.34
CA ASP A 31 -18.33 16.05 -4.65
C ASP A 31 -19.52 16.22 -5.62
N LYS A 32 -20.71 15.85 -5.16
CA LYS A 32 -21.91 15.83 -6.01
C LYS A 32 -22.29 17.24 -6.46
N ASN A 33 -22.26 18.22 -5.55
CA ASN A 33 -22.60 19.60 -5.86
C ASN A 33 -21.59 20.19 -6.84
N LEU A 34 -20.30 19.86 -6.67
CA LEU A 34 -19.25 20.22 -7.62
C LEU A 34 -19.53 19.64 -9.01
N ARG A 35 -19.85 18.35 -9.10
CA ARG A 35 -20.12 17.70 -10.40
C ARG A 35 -21.32 18.29 -11.12
N ASP A 36 -22.40 18.53 -10.39
CA ASP A 36 -23.63 19.11 -10.93
C ASP A 36 -23.40 20.56 -11.38
N THR A 37 -22.63 21.34 -10.62
CA THR A 37 -22.28 22.73 -10.97
C THR A 37 -21.37 22.79 -12.20
N LEU A 38 -20.44 21.85 -12.37
CA LEU A 38 -19.57 21.79 -13.55
C LEU A 38 -20.31 21.28 -14.80
N ARG A 39 -21.50 20.70 -14.65
CA ARG A 39 -22.26 20.15 -15.77
C ARG A 39 -22.76 21.28 -16.68
N GLY A 40 -22.38 21.22 -17.95
CA GLY A 40 -22.77 22.22 -18.95
C GLY A 40 -22.14 23.60 -18.73
N ILE A 41 -21.05 23.70 -17.96
CA ILE A 41 -20.25 24.91 -17.90
C ILE A 41 -19.62 25.19 -19.27
N ARG A 42 -19.50 26.47 -19.64
CA ARG A 42 -18.84 26.93 -20.87
C ARG A 42 -17.46 27.47 -20.55
N GLU A 43 -16.60 27.56 -21.56
CA GLU A 43 -15.30 28.22 -21.42
C GLU A 43 -15.48 29.68 -21.00
N SER A 44 -14.62 30.15 -20.11
CA SER A 44 -14.68 31.48 -19.45
C SER A 44 -15.90 31.71 -18.55
N GLU A 45 -16.77 30.72 -18.36
CA GLU A 45 -17.88 30.83 -17.41
C GLU A 45 -17.37 30.66 -15.98
N THR A 46 -17.93 31.46 -15.07
CA THR A 46 -17.65 31.39 -13.63
C THR A 46 -18.92 30.96 -12.91
N ARG A 47 -18.82 29.95 -12.04
CA ARG A 47 -19.92 29.47 -11.19
C ARG A 47 -19.47 29.37 -9.76
N ASN A 48 -20.39 29.60 -8.83
CA ASN A 48 -20.15 29.38 -7.42
C ASN A 48 -20.71 28.01 -7.03
N VAL A 49 -19.98 27.28 -6.20
CA VAL A 49 -20.39 25.98 -5.67
C VAL A 49 -20.11 25.90 -4.18
N GLU A 50 -20.95 25.15 -3.49
CA GLU A 50 -20.81 24.85 -2.07
C GLU A 50 -20.44 23.37 -1.91
N ILE A 51 -19.27 23.12 -1.31
CA ILE A 51 -18.71 21.79 -1.07
C ILE A 51 -18.68 21.55 0.44
N THR A 52 -19.13 20.37 0.86
CA THR A 52 -19.02 19.93 2.25
C THR A 52 -17.69 19.20 2.44
N ASP A 53 -16.84 19.70 3.33
CA ASP A 53 -15.59 19.01 3.68
C ASP A 53 -15.85 17.75 4.52
N LYS A 54 -14.83 16.91 4.69
CA LYS A 54 -14.85 15.67 5.48
C LYS A 54 -15.26 15.89 6.94
N GLU A 55 -15.09 17.10 7.46
CA GLU A 55 -15.50 17.51 8.82
C GLU A 55 -16.95 18.03 8.88
N GLY A 56 -17.68 18.04 7.76
CA GLY A 56 -19.06 18.51 7.68
C GLY A 56 -19.22 20.03 7.56
N GLN A 57 -18.12 20.77 7.42
CA GLN A 57 -18.13 22.21 7.22
C GLN A 57 -18.45 22.56 5.76
N SER A 58 -19.30 23.58 5.58
CA SER A 58 -19.63 24.10 4.25
C SER A 58 -18.61 25.13 3.80
N ILE A 59 -18.02 24.91 2.62
CA ILE A 59 -17.03 25.80 2.01
C ILE A 59 -17.52 26.21 0.62
N LYS A 60 -17.51 27.52 0.34
CA LYS A 60 -17.92 28.07 -0.95
C LYS A 60 -16.73 28.34 -1.85
N TYR A 61 -16.80 27.88 -3.09
CA TYR A 61 -15.80 28.11 -4.12
C TYR A 61 -16.42 28.82 -5.32
N GLN A 62 -15.72 29.82 -5.82
CA GLN A 62 -15.90 30.36 -7.15
C GLN A 62 -14.96 29.62 -8.12
N ILE A 63 -15.53 28.99 -9.14
CA ILE A 63 -14.80 28.22 -10.13
C ILE A 63 -14.93 28.91 -11.49
N THR A 64 -13.79 29.21 -12.10
CA THR A 64 -13.71 29.77 -13.45
C THR A 64 -13.19 28.72 -14.43
N CYS A 65 -14.01 28.42 -15.44
CA CYS A 65 -13.64 27.50 -16.49
C CYS A 65 -12.63 28.14 -17.46
N LYS A 66 -11.41 27.62 -17.53
CA LYS A 66 -10.40 28.07 -18.50
C LYS A 66 -10.50 27.34 -19.84
N LYS A 67 -10.70 26.03 -19.80
CA LYS A 67 -10.64 25.15 -20.97
C LYS A 67 -11.48 23.91 -20.73
N ILE A 68 -12.19 23.46 -21.75
CA ILE A 68 -12.94 22.21 -21.71
C ILE A 68 -12.32 21.24 -22.70
N ASN A 69 -11.77 20.14 -22.18
CA ASN A 69 -11.25 19.05 -23.02
C ASN A 69 -12.26 17.91 -23.07
N LYS A 70 -12.46 17.33 -24.25
CA LYS A 70 -13.18 16.06 -24.40
C LYS A 70 -12.21 14.90 -24.19
N LEU A 71 -12.50 14.02 -23.24
CA LEU A 71 -11.75 12.77 -23.10
C LEU A 71 -12.12 11.85 -24.27
N ILE A 72 -11.14 11.51 -25.09
CA ILE A 72 -11.26 10.52 -26.16
C ILE A 72 -10.45 9.32 -25.70
N TYR A 73 -11.13 8.19 -25.50
CA TYR A 73 -10.43 6.95 -25.17
C TYR A 73 -9.61 6.50 -26.39
N PRO A 74 -8.36 6.08 -26.19
CA PRO A 74 -7.58 5.50 -27.25
C PRO A 74 -8.25 4.20 -27.73
N GLU A 75 -8.06 3.89 -29.00
CA GLU A 75 -8.41 2.58 -29.53
C GLU A 75 -7.49 1.52 -28.91
N LEU A 76 -8.01 0.31 -28.71
CA LEU A 76 -7.24 -0.83 -28.19
C LEU A 76 -6.35 -1.42 -29.30
N THR A 77 -5.45 -0.61 -29.84
CA THR A 77 -4.45 -1.03 -30.82
C THR A 77 -3.31 -1.76 -30.14
N GLU A 78 -2.57 -2.59 -30.89
CA GLU A 78 -1.39 -3.30 -30.38
C GLU A 78 -0.35 -2.34 -29.76
N GLU A 79 -0.13 -1.17 -30.37
CA GLU A 79 0.77 -0.14 -29.83
C GLU A 79 0.30 0.39 -28.47
N PHE A 80 -1.00 0.67 -28.34
CA PHE A 80 -1.57 1.11 -27.08
C PHE A 80 -1.46 0.03 -26.01
N LEU A 81 -1.82 -1.21 -26.33
CA LEU A 81 -1.75 -2.35 -25.40
C LEU A 81 -0.33 -2.58 -24.87
N LYS A 82 0.67 -2.62 -25.76
CA LYS A 82 2.08 -2.74 -25.36
C LYS A 82 2.54 -1.59 -24.47
N SER A 83 2.10 -0.36 -24.76
CA SER A 83 2.48 0.82 -23.98
C SER A 83 1.94 0.80 -22.55
N VAL A 84 0.79 0.15 -22.31
CA VAL A 84 0.16 0.10 -20.98
C VAL A 84 0.52 -1.17 -20.19
N THR A 85 0.78 -2.30 -20.87
CA THR A 85 1.17 -3.55 -20.20
C THR A 85 2.68 -3.70 -20.05
N TYR A 86 3.48 -2.99 -20.88
CA TYR A 86 4.91 -3.22 -21.05
C TYR A 86 5.24 -4.67 -21.44
N ASP A 87 4.30 -5.36 -22.10
CA ASP A 87 4.39 -6.77 -22.49
C ASP A 87 4.07 -6.94 -23.98
N ASP A 88 5.08 -7.34 -24.76
CA ASP A 88 4.98 -7.53 -26.21
C ASP A 88 4.07 -8.70 -26.64
N SER A 89 3.70 -9.58 -25.69
CA SER A 89 2.77 -10.68 -25.94
C SER A 89 1.30 -10.23 -25.96
N VAL A 90 0.97 -9.06 -25.40
CA VAL A 90 -0.41 -8.56 -25.32
C VAL A 90 -0.74 -7.76 -26.58
N LYS A 91 -1.42 -8.41 -27.54
CA LYS A 91 -1.70 -7.82 -28.86
C LYS A 91 -3.18 -7.61 -29.15
N THR A 92 -4.03 -8.37 -28.49
CA THR A 92 -5.47 -8.34 -28.68
C THR A 92 -6.21 -7.98 -27.39
N ARG A 93 -7.49 -7.67 -27.52
CA ARG A 93 -8.37 -7.50 -26.37
C ARG A 93 -8.43 -8.76 -25.49
N GLU A 94 -8.46 -9.93 -26.11
CA GLU A 94 -8.48 -11.20 -25.37
C GLU A 94 -7.19 -11.41 -24.58
N ASP A 95 -6.04 -11.06 -25.16
CA ASP A 95 -4.75 -11.10 -24.44
C ASP A 95 -4.74 -10.12 -23.27
N LEU A 96 -5.31 -8.93 -23.44
CA LEU A 96 -5.43 -7.94 -22.36
C LEU A 96 -6.33 -8.46 -21.22
N GLU A 97 -7.48 -9.09 -21.56
CA GLU A 97 -8.39 -9.67 -20.57
C GLU A 97 -7.69 -10.77 -19.75
N LYS A 98 -6.97 -11.68 -20.42
CA LYS A 98 -6.14 -12.72 -19.77
C LYS A 98 -5.01 -12.14 -18.92
N TYR A 99 -4.34 -11.10 -19.41
CA TYR A 99 -3.28 -10.41 -18.68
C TYR A 99 -3.83 -9.77 -17.38
N ILE A 100 -4.98 -9.09 -17.46
CA ILE A 100 -5.64 -8.49 -16.31
C ILE A 100 -6.08 -9.58 -15.32
N GLU A 101 -6.72 -10.64 -15.80
CA GLU A 101 -7.16 -11.77 -14.97
C GLU A 101 -5.99 -12.39 -14.21
N LYS A 102 -4.87 -12.66 -14.90
CA LYS A 102 -3.66 -13.18 -14.26
C LYS A 102 -3.16 -12.27 -13.13
N ARG A 103 -3.06 -10.95 -13.37
CA ARG A 103 -2.58 -10.02 -12.33
C ARG A 103 -3.55 -9.88 -11.16
N ILE A 104 -4.85 -9.96 -11.43
CA ILE A 104 -5.87 -9.97 -10.38
C ILE A 104 -5.71 -11.23 -9.52
N ASN A 105 -5.56 -12.40 -10.13
CA ASN A 105 -5.36 -13.65 -9.42
C ASN A 105 -4.06 -13.64 -8.60
N GLU A 106 -2.93 -13.24 -9.20
CA GLU A 106 -1.65 -13.08 -8.49
C GLU A 106 -1.78 -12.14 -7.30
N SER A 107 -2.47 -11.01 -7.47
CA SER A 107 -2.70 -10.05 -6.38
C SER A 107 -3.57 -10.63 -5.26
N TYR A 108 -4.61 -11.41 -5.58
CA TYR A 108 -5.47 -12.03 -4.57
C TYR A 108 -4.79 -13.22 -3.89
N GLU A 109 -3.97 -13.97 -4.60
CA GLU A 109 -3.11 -15.02 -4.03
C GLU A 109 -2.12 -14.42 -3.03
N GLU A 110 -1.43 -13.34 -3.39
CA GLU A 110 -0.53 -12.61 -2.48
C GLU A 110 -1.26 -12.08 -1.24
N LEU A 111 -2.45 -11.49 -1.41
CA LEU A 111 -3.27 -10.99 -0.31
C LEU A 111 -3.75 -12.13 0.61
N SER A 112 -4.25 -13.23 0.03
CA SER A 112 -4.71 -14.40 0.76
C SER A 112 -3.57 -15.05 1.55
N GLN A 113 -2.41 -15.21 0.91
CA GLN A 113 -1.21 -15.72 1.55
C GLN A 113 -0.78 -14.82 2.72
N SER A 114 -0.70 -13.50 2.50
CA SER A 114 -0.31 -12.55 3.55
C SER A 114 -1.26 -12.58 4.75
N GLU A 115 -2.58 -12.67 4.50
CA GLU A 115 -3.57 -12.76 5.56
C GLU A 115 -3.49 -14.10 6.30
N LEU A 116 -3.25 -15.21 5.60
CA LEU A 116 -3.01 -16.52 6.21
C LEU A 116 -1.78 -16.48 7.12
N GLU A 117 -0.66 -15.94 6.64
CA GLU A 117 0.57 -15.81 7.42
C GLU A 117 0.33 -14.98 8.70
N LYS A 118 -0.38 -13.85 8.56
CA LYS A 118 -0.74 -13.00 9.69
C LYS A 118 -1.61 -13.73 10.72
N GLN A 119 -2.61 -14.49 10.27
CA GLN A 119 -3.47 -15.27 11.16
C GLN A 119 -2.70 -16.38 11.89
N VAL A 120 -1.82 -17.08 11.18
CA VAL A 120 -0.97 -18.14 11.74
C VAL A 120 -0.03 -17.57 12.80
N ILE A 121 0.67 -16.47 12.51
CA ILE A 121 1.53 -15.79 13.49
C ILE A 121 0.69 -15.33 14.69
N GLY A 122 -0.49 -14.77 14.43
CA GLY A 122 -1.41 -14.27 15.46
C GLY A 122 -1.84 -15.37 16.43
N GLU A 123 -2.25 -16.53 15.92
CA GLU A 123 -2.63 -17.67 16.74
C GLU A 123 -1.43 -18.27 17.48
N ILE A 124 -0.24 -18.35 16.88
CA ILE A 124 0.97 -18.81 17.59
C ILE A 124 1.29 -17.89 18.77
N VAL A 125 1.31 -16.57 18.55
CA VAL A 125 1.61 -15.60 19.62
C VAL A 125 0.54 -15.64 20.72
N LYS A 126 -0.72 -15.90 20.36
CA LYS A 126 -1.83 -16.00 21.30
C LYS A 126 -1.80 -17.28 22.15
N LEU A 127 -1.43 -18.41 21.55
CA LEU A 127 -1.33 -19.70 22.22
C LEU A 127 -0.13 -19.79 23.17
N ASN A 128 0.86 -18.91 23.01
CA ASN A 128 2.11 -18.94 23.77
C ASN A 128 2.34 -17.63 24.54
N ASP A 129 2.25 -17.69 25.88
CA ASP A 129 2.55 -16.53 26.73
C ASP A 129 4.07 -16.31 26.86
N VAL A 130 4.65 -15.63 25.86
CA VAL A 130 6.05 -15.22 25.88
C VAL A 130 6.20 -13.86 26.56
N LYS A 131 7.01 -13.84 27.63
CA LYS A 131 7.36 -12.60 28.34
C LYS A 131 8.57 -11.95 27.68
N VAL A 132 8.35 -10.78 27.10
CA VAL A 132 9.42 -9.93 26.55
C VAL A 132 9.77 -8.88 27.60
N PRO A 133 11.04 -8.78 28.04
CA PRO A 133 11.43 -7.73 28.99
C PRO A 133 11.23 -6.34 28.39
N GLU A 134 10.71 -5.40 29.19
CA GLU A 134 10.43 -4.02 28.76
C GLU A 134 11.64 -3.32 28.14
N TYR A 135 12.84 -3.64 28.63
CA TYR A 135 14.09 -3.13 28.09
C TYR A 135 14.28 -3.45 26.60
N PHE A 136 13.91 -4.65 26.15
CA PHE A 136 13.99 -5.02 24.74
C PHE A 136 12.96 -4.27 23.90
N VAL A 137 11.74 -4.10 24.42
CA VAL A 137 10.70 -3.30 23.76
C VAL A 137 11.18 -1.85 23.57
N LYS A 138 11.79 -1.27 24.62
CA LYS A 138 12.34 0.08 24.57
C LYS A 138 13.45 0.22 23.52
N ILE A 139 14.42 -0.70 23.48
CA ILE A 139 15.50 -0.68 22.48
C ILE A 139 14.92 -0.73 21.06
N MET A 140 13.94 -1.60 20.83
CA MET A 140 13.34 -1.75 19.50
C MET A 140 12.58 -0.47 19.10
N LEU A 141 11.81 0.13 20.01
CA LEU A 141 11.13 1.40 19.78
C LEU A 141 12.12 2.54 19.53
N ASP A 142 13.25 2.59 20.24
CA ASP A 142 14.32 3.56 20.01
C ASP A 142 14.89 3.42 18.58
N SER A 143 15.15 2.17 18.14
CA SER A 143 15.63 1.91 16.78
C SER A 143 14.61 2.31 15.72
N GLN A 144 13.35 1.92 15.91
CA GLN A 144 12.26 2.27 14.98
C GLN A 144 12.08 3.78 14.88
N LEU A 145 12.14 4.50 16.00
CA LEU A 145 12.05 5.95 16.02
C LEU A 145 13.24 6.59 15.28
N LYS A 146 14.45 6.08 15.50
CA LYS A 146 15.65 6.54 14.79
C LYS A 146 15.51 6.35 13.28
N GLU A 147 15.10 5.17 12.82
CA GLU A 147 14.85 4.88 11.41
C GLU A 147 13.72 5.73 10.83
N PHE A 148 12.66 5.96 11.61
CA PHE A 148 11.56 6.81 11.20
C PHE A 148 12.03 8.25 10.97
N LYS A 149 12.82 8.81 11.88
CA LYS A 149 13.43 10.14 11.72
C LYS A 149 14.39 10.20 10.53
N GLU A 150 15.21 9.17 10.35
CA GLU A 150 16.19 9.07 9.27
C GLU A 150 15.52 9.04 7.89
N ARG A 151 14.45 8.26 7.73
CA ARG A 151 13.66 8.22 6.48
C ARG A 151 12.90 9.52 6.21
N ASN A 152 12.53 10.25 7.27
CA ASN A 152 11.69 11.45 7.18
C ASN A 152 12.46 12.74 7.50
N LYS A 153 13.77 12.80 7.22
CA LYS A 153 14.62 13.95 7.56
C LYS A 153 14.05 15.30 7.14
N GLU A 154 13.55 15.41 5.93
CA GLU A 154 13.02 16.68 5.40
C GLU A 154 11.74 17.13 6.11
N TYR A 155 10.90 16.18 6.51
CA TYR A 155 9.72 16.47 7.34
C TYR A 155 10.17 16.96 8.73
N PHE A 156 11.09 16.24 9.38
CA PHE A 156 11.58 16.61 10.71
C PHE A 156 12.36 17.93 10.74
N LYS A 157 13.03 18.31 9.63
CA LYS A 157 13.65 19.65 9.50
C LYS A 157 12.64 20.78 9.52
N LYS A 158 11.43 20.58 8.96
CA LYS A 158 10.40 21.61 8.80
C LYS A 158 9.36 21.62 9.92
N PHE A 159 9.02 20.44 10.44
CA PHE A 159 7.90 20.20 11.35
C PHE A 159 8.28 19.31 12.56
N GLY A 160 9.57 19.07 12.80
CA GLY A 160 10.00 18.16 13.87
C GLY A 160 9.59 18.62 15.27
N ASN A 161 9.34 19.91 15.46
CA ASN A 161 8.85 20.49 16.71
C ASN A 161 7.38 20.16 17.01
N THR A 162 6.58 19.72 16.03
CA THR A 162 5.19 19.28 16.23
C THR A 162 5.08 17.77 16.42
N PHE A 163 6.18 17.04 16.31
CA PHE A 163 6.18 15.59 16.46
C PHE A 163 6.27 15.17 17.93
N ASN A 164 5.32 14.37 18.40
CA ASN A 164 5.35 13.79 19.72
C ASN A 164 5.94 12.38 19.70
N GLU A 165 7.12 12.22 20.29
CA GLU A 165 7.78 10.91 20.39
C GLU A 165 7.04 9.94 21.32
N GLU A 166 6.37 10.44 22.36
CA GLU A 166 5.64 9.58 23.30
C GLU A 166 4.42 8.95 22.63
N ASP A 167 3.69 9.73 21.82
CA ASP A 167 2.55 9.22 21.06
C ASP A 167 3.01 8.15 20.05
N PHE A 168 4.10 8.42 19.32
CA PHE A 168 4.70 7.43 18.41
C PHE A 168 5.04 6.13 19.13
N ARG A 169 5.68 6.22 20.31
CA ARG A 169 6.05 5.05 21.10
C ARG A 169 4.82 4.30 21.57
N LYS A 170 3.81 5.01 22.08
CA LYS A 170 2.58 4.42 22.59
C LYS A 170 1.83 3.66 21.49
N GLU A 171 1.69 4.26 20.31
CA GLU A 171 1.06 3.63 19.14
C GLU A 171 1.80 2.37 18.68
N ARG A 172 3.14 2.40 18.69
CA ARG A 172 3.98 1.28 18.21
C ARG A 172 4.29 0.22 19.26
N THR A 173 4.01 0.45 20.54
CA THR A 173 4.37 -0.48 21.62
C THR A 173 3.69 -1.83 21.44
N GLY A 174 2.38 -1.84 21.13
CA GLY A 174 1.62 -3.08 20.95
C GLY A 174 2.15 -3.93 19.79
N GLU A 175 2.34 -3.29 18.64
CA GLU A 175 2.91 -3.92 17.44
C GLU A 175 4.34 -4.42 17.68
N THR A 176 5.18 -3.61 18.33
CA THR A 176 6.58 -3.98 18.63
C THR A 176 6.66 -5.15 19.59
N LEU A 177 5.82 -5.17 20.63
CA LEU A 177 5.73 -6.29 21.56
C LEU A 177 5.30 -7.57 20.84
N TYR A 178 4.29 -7.48 19.97
CA TYR A 178 3.84 -8.59 19.14
C TYR A 178 4.97 -9.15 18.27
N PHE A 179 5.70 -8.30 17.56
CA PHE A 179 6.83 -8.73 16.73
C PHE A 179 7.96 -9.36 17.55
N LEU A 180 8.28 -8.81 18.72
CA LEU A 180 9.32 -9.39 19.58
C LEU A 180 8.91 -10.78 20.11
N LYS A 181 7.64 -10.97 20.48
CA LYS A 181 7.12 -12.30 20.85
C LYS A 181 7.23 -13.28 19.68
N TRP A 182 6.81 -12.86 18.49
CA TRP A 182 6.91 -13.67 17.29
C TRP A 182 8.35 -14.06 16.98
N HIS A 183 9.30 -13.13 17.04
CA HIS A 183 10.72 -13.43 16.78
C HIS A 183 11.27 -14.51 17.71
N LEU A 184 10.99 -14.40 19.02
CA LEU A 184 11.42 -15.41 19.99
C LEU A 184 10.79 -16.78 19.73
N LEU A 185 9.49 -16.82 19.39
CA LEU A 185 8.78 -18.06 19.07
C LEU A 185 9.30 -18.69 17.79
N ARG A 186 9.45 -17.91 16.73
CA ARG A 186 9.98 -18.34 15.44
C ARG A 186 11.35 -18.96 15.59
N ASP A 187 12.26 -18.28 16.29
CA ASP A 187 13.63 -18.78 16.48
C ASP A 187 13.60 -20.09 17.29
N LYS A 188 12.74 -20.16 18.33
CA LYS A 188 12.59 -21.39 19.11
C LYS A 188 12.00 -22.55 18.30
N ILE A 189 11.03 -22.29 17.42
CA ILE A 189 10.45 -23.29 16.52
C ILE A 189 11.52 -23.78 15.53
N ALA A 190 12.28 -22.85 14.93
CA ALA A 190 13.34 -23.20 14.01
C ALA A 190 14.41 -24.08 14.68
N ASP A 191 14.81 -23.76 15.91
CA ASP A 191 15.76 -24.56 16.68
C ASP A 191 15.21 -25.97 17.00
N MET A 192 13.93 -26.07 17.39
CA MET A 192 13.32 -27.35 17.76
C MET A 192 13.16 -28.30 16.56
N GLU A 193 12.82 -27.72 15.41
CA GLU A 193 12.55 -28.47 14.17
C GLU A 193 13.77 -28.54 13.25
N ASN A 194 14.92 -28.02 13.68
CA ASN A 194 16.18 -27.96 12.93
C ASN A 194 16.01 -27.31 11.53
N ILE A 195 15.29 -26.19 11.49
CA ILE A 195 15.05 -25.44 10.26
C ILE A 195 16.25 -24.54 9.98
N GLU A 196 17.03 -24.90 8.96
CA GLU A 196 18.15 -24.10 8.45
C GLU A 196 17.94 -23.76 6.98
N VAL A 197 18.43 -22.60 6.54
CA VAL A 197 18.41 -22.21 5.13
C VAL A 197 19.51 -22.96 4.39
N ASN A 198 19.13 -23.70 3.35
CA ASN A 198 20.03 -24.45 2.50
C ASN A 198 20.07 -23.88 1.06
N ASP A 199 20.97 -24.43 0.23
CA ASP A 199 21.17 -23.98 -1.15
C ASP A 199 19.92 -24.06 -2.04
N GLU A 200 19.05 -25.03 -1.79
CA GLU A 200 17.79 -25.21 -2.53
C GLU A 200 16.79 -24.10 -2.20
N ASP A 201 16.75 -23.63 -0.94
CA ASP A 201 15.88 -22.52 -0.53
C ASP A 201 16.26 -21.22 -1.27
N TYR A 202 17.57 -20.95 -1.39
CA TYR A 202 18.05 -19.80 -2.16
C TYR A 202 17.69 -19.91 -3.63
N LEU A 203 17.79 -21.10 -4.23
CA LEU A 203 17.44 -21.31 -5.63
C LEU A 203 15.93 -21.11 -5.85
N LYS A 204 15.09 -21.72 -5.02
CA LYS A 204 13.62 -21.54 -5.09
C LYS A 204 13.20 -20.08 -4.91
N TYR A 205 13.83 -19.37 -3.97
CA TYR A 205 13.56 -17.94 -3.79
C TYR A 205 14.05 -17.14 -5.00
N ALA A 206 15.23 -17.45 -5.53
CA ALA A 206 15.76 -16.80 -6.73
C ALA A 206 14.87 -17.02 -7.96
N GLU A 207 14.34 -18.22 -8.17
CA GLU A 207 13.44 -18.52 -9.30
C GLU A 207 12.20 -17.61 -9.34
N LYS A 208 11.65 -17.25 -8.17
CA LYS A 208 10.50 -16.33 -8.07
C LYS A 208 10.82 -14.92 -8.60
N PHE A 209 12.07 -14.49 -8.50
CA PHE A 209 12.50 -13.13 -8.84
C PHE A 209 13.38 -13.06 -10.09
N ALA A 210 13.96 -14.18 -10.54
CA ALA A 210 14.89 -14.26 -11.66
C ALA A 210 14.28 -13.67 -12.94
N SER A 211 13.02 -14.01 -13.23
CA SER A 211 12.28 -13.49 -14.38
C SER A 211 12.05 -11.97 -14.30
N ARG A 212 11.94 -11.41 -13.10
CA ARG A 212 11.75 -9.96 -12.89
C ARG A 212 13.05 -9.18 -13.11
N TYR A 213 14.20 -9.76 -12.75
CA TYR A 213 15.51 -9.09 -12.85
C TYR A 213 16.28 -9.44 -14.13
N ASN A 214 15.80 -10.38 -14.94
CA ASN A 214 16.49 -10.90 -16.13
C ASN A 214 17.91 -11.42 -15.81
N ILE A 215 18.06 -12.05 -14.64
CA ILE A 215 19.30 -12.66 -14.15
C ILE A 215 19.06 -14.17 -13.98
N PRO A 216 19.99 -15.05 -14.40
CA PRO A 216 19.88 -16.48 -14.13
C PRO A 216 19.69 -16.77 -12.63
N ALA A 217 18.80 -17.70 -12.30
CA ALA A 217 18.42 -17.98 -10.91
C ALA A 217 19.63 -18.36 -10.04
N GLU A 218 20.59 -19.09 -10.59
CA GLU A 218 21.81 -19.51 -9.90
C GLU A 218 22.67 -18.31 -9.50
N LYS A 219 22.82 -17.33 -10.40
CA LYS A 219 23.57 -16.09 -10.12
C LYS A 219 22.85 -15.23 -9.09
N LEU A 220 21.52 -15.17 -9.16
CA LEU A 220 20.72 -14.44 -8.18
C LEU A 220 20.83 -15.11 -6.79
N ALA A 221 20.79 -16.43 -6.71
CA ALA A 221 20.99 -17.19 -5.47
C ALA A 221 22.34 -16.86 -4.79
N GLU A 222 23.43 -16.75 -5.55
CA GLU A 222 24.73 -16.34 -5.00
C GLU A 222 24.74 -14.92 -4.42
N VAL A 223 23.98 -14.00 -5.02
CA VAL A 223 23.84 -12.63 -4.52
C VAL A 223 23.01 -12.61 -3.24
N LEU A 224 21.90 -13.36 -3.22
CA LEU A 224 21.01 -13.46 -2.06
C LEU A 224 21.74 -14.03 -0.83
N LYS A 225 22.59 -15.04 -1.01
CA LYS A 225 23.43 -15.63 0.06
C LYS A 225 24.33 -14.61 0.76
N LYS A 226 24.80 -13.59 0.04
CA LYS A 226 25.68 -12.54 0.57
C LYS A 226 24.91 -11.40 1.24
N ASN A 227 23.60 -11.32 1.00
CA ASN A 227 22.75 -10.30 1.58
C ASN A 227 22.09 -10.81 2.86
N LYS A 228 22.44 -10.19 3.99
CA LYS A 228 21.92 -10.57 5.32
C LYS A 228 20.41 -10.40 5.43
N ASP A 229 19.85 -9.37 4.81
CA ASP A 229 18.41 -9.09 4.88
C ASP A 229 17.63 -10.14 4.08
N GLU A 230 18.12 -10.52 2.90
CA GLU A 230 17.48 -11.56 2.09
C GLU A 230 17.59 -12.95 2.73
N ASN A 231 18.74 -13.27 3.35
CA ASN A 231 18.88 -14.51 4.10
C ASN A 231 17.83 -14.58 5.24
N ARG A 232 17.63 -13.47 5.96
CA ARG A 232 16.59 -13.38 6.98
C ARG A 232 15.19 -13.57 6.39
N ASN A 233 14.87 -12.96 5.26
CA ASN A 233 13.57 -13.12 4.60
C ASN A 233 13.32 -14.58 4.19
N ILE A 234 14.30 -15.24 3.58
CA ILE A 234 14.21 -16.65 3.17
C ILE A 234 13.99 -17.55 4.40
N PHE A 235 14.75 -17.32 5.47
CA PHE A 235 14.57 -18.03 6.74
C PHE A 235 13.16 -17.83 7.31
N GLU A 236 12.69 -16.59 7.38
CA GLU A 236 11.35 -16.25 7.88
C GLU A 236 10.25 -16.95 7.07
N SER A 237 10.32 -16.87 5.74
CA SER A 237 9.40 -17.58 4.85
C SER A 237 9.45 -19.10 5.05
N LYS A 238 10.63 -19.69 5.27
CA LYS A 238 10.78 -21.13 5.48
C LYS A 238 10.10 -21.59 6.77
N VAL A 239 10.30 -20.86 7.87
CA VAL A 239 9.65 -21.18 9.15
C VAL A 239 8.14 -21.04 9.06
N ILE A 240 7.65 -19.96 8.45
CA ILE A 240 6.20 -19.74 8.26
C ILE A 240 5.57 -20.84 7.39
N ASN A 241 6.20 -21.19 6.27
CA ASN A 241 5.72 -22.27 5.41
C ASN A 241 5.70 -23.62 6.12
N PHE A 242 6.72 -23.91 6.94
CA PHE A 242 6.72 -25.10 7.78
C PHE A 242 5.52 -25.12 8.72
N ILE A 243 5.23 -24.01 9.40
CA ILE A 243 4.08 -23.91 10.30
C ILE A 243 2.77 -24.11 9.54
N ILE A 244 2.58 -23.41 8.41
CA ILE A 244 1.37 -23.50 7.59
C ILE A 244 1.13 -24.96 7.16
N ASN A 245 2.17 -25.63 6.64
CA ASN A 245 2.09 -27.02 6.20
C ASN A 245 1.76 -28.02 7.32
N ASN A 246 2.04 -27.65 8.58
CA ASN A 246 1.72 -28.44 9.76
C ASN A 246 0.49 -27.91 10.52
N SER A 247 -0.27 -26.99 9.93
CA SER A 247 -1.47 -26.41 10.51
C SER A 247 -2.75 -26.88 9.80
N THR A 248 -3.89 -26.73 10.47
CA THR A 248 -5.20 -26.96 9.84
C THR A 248 -5.70 -25.66 9.22
N VAL A 249 -5.51 -25.50 7.91
CA VAL A 249 -6.01 -24.34 7.16
C VAL A 249 -7.41 -24.66 6.62
N LYS A 250 -8.37 -23.81 6.94
CA LYS A 250 -9.73 -23.88 6.36
C LYS A 250 -9.88 -22.81 5.30
N GLU A 251 -10.09 -23.23 4.06
CA GLU A 251 -10.41 -22.32 2.98
C GLU A 251 -11.82 -21.75 3.16
N VAL A 252 -11.93 -20.44 2.98
CA VAL A 252 -13.20 -19.71 3.06
C VAL A 252 -13.30 -18.75 1.88
N GLU A 253 -14.44 -18.77 1.21
CA GLU A 253 -14.73 -17.80 0.16
C GLU A 253 -15.06 -16.45 0.80
N LYS A 254 -14.24 -15.43 0.53
CA LYS A 254 -14.50 -14.05 0.96
C LYS A 254 -15.25 -13.31 -0.14
N ASP A 255 -16.51 -12.94 0.14
CA ASP A 255 -17.29 -12.05 -0.73
C ASP A 255 -16.83 -10.61 -0.54
N LEU A 256 -16.04 -10.11 -1.50
CA LEU A 256 -15.47 -8.76 -1.49
C LEU A 256 -16.52 -7.66 -1.71
N ASN A 257 -17.75 -8.00 -2.10
CA ASN A 257 -18.84 -7.02 -2.27
C ASN A 257 -19.65 -6.80 -0.99
N LYS A 258 -19.50 -7.67 0.02
CA LYS A 258 -20.06 -7.43 1.34
C LYS A 258 -19.12 -6.54 2.12
N LYS A 259 -19.55 -5.28 2.38
CA LYS A 259 -18.89 -4.45 3.38
C LYS A 259 -18.94 -5.19 4.71
N GLU A 260 -17.79 -5.46 5.31
CA GLU A 260 -17.72 -5.89 6.70
C GLU A 260 -18.36 -4.77 7.54
N GLU A 261 -19.53 -5.06 8.12
CA GLU A 261 -20.09 -4.25 9.20
C GLU A 261 -19.19 -4.46 10.42
N ASN A 262 -18.25 -3.54 10.62
CA ASN A 262 -17.55 -3.35 11.89
C ASN A 262 -18.10 -2.10 12.58
#